data_AF-A0A9E4AXY3-F1
#
_entry.id   AF-A0A9E4AXY3-F1
#
_cell.length_a   1.000
_cell.length_b   1.000
_cell.length_c   1.000
_cell.angle_alpha   90.00
_cell.angle_beta   90.00
_cell.angle_gamma   90.00
#
_symmetry.space_group_name_H-M   'P 1'
#
loop_
_entity.id
_entity.type
_entity.pdbx_description
1 polymer ?
#
loop_
_entity_poly.entity_id
_entity_poly.type
_entity_poly.pdbx_seq_one_letter_code
_entity_poly.pdbx_strand_id
1 'polypeptide(L)'
;MRYSYIVCVIFMVSILTSTASAGVWQENFDNGLPDGWNAVKGEWKIEKDAYAETSGAQYAKTMFGDEDWTDYTLEVDVTLVKNVGVNAAGVLIRADKDGNNGMRFWIRTDQHKCQFSRWRENQFEHGSWRDLSS
;
A
#
# COMPACT_ATOMS: atom_id res chain seq x y z
N MET A 1 -42.96 41.40 33.66
CA MET A 1 -42.30 41.47 32.33
C MET A 1 -41.31 40.33 32.24
N ARG A 2 -41.48 39.47 31.24
CA ARG A 2 -40.65 38.30 30.94
C ARG A 2 -39.29 38.78 30.41
N TYR A 3 -38.19 38.35 30.99
CA TYR A 3 -36.89 38.34 30.30
C TYR A 3 -36.45 36.90 30.10
N SER A 4 -36.21 36.63 28.84
CA SER A 4 -36.03 35.34 28.20
C SER A 4 -34.56 34.93 28.21
N TYR A 5 -34.36 33.62 28.25
CA TYR A 5 -33.16 32.81 28.08
C TYR A 5 -32.00 33.40 27.25
N ILE A 6 -30.81 33.43 27.85
CA ILE A 6 -29.56 33.13 27.14
C ILE A 6 -28.78 32.16 28.04
N VAL A 7 -29.13 30.87 27.98
CA VAL A 7 -28.19 29.82 28.38
C VAL A 7 -27.23 29.71 27.21
N CYS A 8 -26.09 30.39 27.32
CA CYS A 8 -24.99 30.22 26.39
C CYS A 8 -24.39 28.85 26.67
N VAL A 9 -24.92 27.81 26.01
CA VAL A 9 -24.26 26.50 25.94
C VAL A 9 -23.03 26.72 25.07
N ILE A 10 -21.91 27.05 25.71
CA ILE A 10 -20.60 27.02 25.09
C ILE A 10 -20.37 25.55 24.72
N PHE A 11 -20.69 25.20 23.49
CA PHE A 11 -20.34 23.91 22.90
C PHE A 11 -18.82 23.93 22.72
N MET A 12 -18.12 23.54 23.78
CA MET A 12 -16.67 23.40 23.80
C MET A 12 -16.34 22.22 22.87
N VAL A 13 -16.18 22.49 21.58
CA VAL A 13 -15.59 21.54 20.64
C VAL A 13 -14.12 21.42 21.02
N SER A 14 -13.83 20.55 21.98
CA SER A 14 -12.47 20.11 22.25
C SER A 14 -12.00 19.35 21.02
N ILE A 15 -11.24 20.02 20.14
CA ILE A 15 -10.51 19.38 19.05
C ILE A 15 -9.44 18.53 19.73
N LEU A 16 -9.74 17.24 19.93
CA LEU A 16 -8.76 16.25 20.34
C LEU A 16 -7.79 16.08 19.17
N THR A 17 -6.67 16.78 19.22
CA THR A 17 -5.55 16.51 18.32
C THR A 17 -4.88 15.22 18.79
N SER A 18 -5.24 14.08 18.19
CA SER A 18 -4.51 12.84 18.38
C SER A 18 -3.19 12.91 17.61
N THR A 19 -2.07 12.94 18.32
CA THR A 19 -0.75 12.75 17.71
C THR A 19 -0.47 11.25 17.62
N ALA A 20 -0.51 10.69 16.42
CA ALA A 20 0.03 9.35 16.18
C ALA A 20 1.54 9.47 15.93
N SER A 21 2.36 8.77 16.74
CA SER A 21 3.77 8.57 16.44
C SER A 21 3.89 7.20 15.79
N ALA A 22 4.02 7.17 14.47
CA ALA A 22 4.38 5.94 13.76
C ALA A 22 5.87 5.68 13.97
N GLY A 23 6.20 4.50 14.49
CA GLY A 23 7.58 4.01 14.54
C GLY A 23 8.07 3.58 13.15
N VAL A 24 9.36 3.29 13.04
CA VAL A 24 9.89 2.60 11.86
C VAL A 24 9.56 1.13 11.98
N TRP A 25 8.89 0.57 10.97
CA TRP A 25 8.73 -0.87 10.81
C TRP A 25 9.69 -1.35 9.72
N GLN A 26 10.48 -2.37 10.03
CA GLN A 26 11.47 -2.94 9.13
C GLN A 26 11.42 -4.46 9.24
N GLU A 27 11.48 -5.13 8.11
CA GLU A 27 11.46 -6.59 8.01
C GLU A 27 12.48 -7.06 6.97
N ASN A 28 13.16 -8.17 7.27
CA ASN A 28 14.13 -8.82 6.39
C ASN A 28 13.85 -10.31 6.15
N PHE A 29 12.77 -10.84 6.75
CA PHE A 29 12.26 -12.19 6.64
C PHE A 29 13.16 -13.30 7.24
N ASP A 30 14.19 -12.95 8.00
CA ASP A 30 15.11 -13.90 8.65
C ASP A 30 14.41 -14.78 9.70
N ASN A 31 13.32 -14.29 10.28
CA ASN A 31 12.55 -14.98 11.32
C ASN A 31 11.23 -15.56 10.81
N GLY A 32 11.11 -15.74 9.49
CA GLY A 32 9.88 -16.18 8.83
C GLY A 32 8.96 -15.03 8.47
N LEU A 33 7.69 -15.35 8.18
CA LEU A 33 6.69 -14.35 7.80
C LEU A 33 6.03 -13.77 9.06
N PRO A 34 6.14 -12.45 9.33
CA PRO A 34 5.47 -11.84 10.47
C PRO A 34 3.95 -11.84 10.33
N ASP A 35 3.26 -11.68 11.46
CA ASP A 35 1.83 -11.44 11.47
C ASP A 35 1.45 -10.17 10.67
N GLY A 36 0.27 -10.18 10.06
CA GLY A 36 -0.28 -9.06 9.30
C GLY A 36 0.03 -9.09 7.80
N TRP A 37 0.95 -9.94 7.35
CA TRP A 37 1.14 -10.22 5.92
C TRP A 37 0.05 -11.15 5.40
N ASN A 38 -0.51 -10.81 4.24
CA ASN A 38 -1.59 -11.58 3.61
C ASN A 38 -1.28 -11.83 2.13
N ALA A 39 -1.23 -13.10 1.71
CA ALA A 39 -1.12 -13.46 0.30
C ALA A 39 -2.51 -13.38 -0.35
N VAL A 40 -2.75 -12.33 -1.14
CA VAL A 40 -4.06 -12.12 -1.79
C VAL A 40 -4.15 -12.87 -3.12
N LYS A 41 -3.04 -12.91 -3.88
CA LYS A 41 -2.98 -13.63 -5.15
C LYS A 41 -1.58 -14.20 -5.39
N GLY A 42 -1.55 -15.43 -5.91
CA GLY A 42 -0.32 -16.19 -6.12
C GLY A 42 0.10 -16.94 -4.87
N GLU A 43 1.10 -17.78 -5.01
CA GLU A 43 1.70 -18.53 -3.89
C GLU A 43 2.95 -17.82 -3.40
N TRP A 44 3.00 -17.51 -2.11
CA TRP A 44 4.11 -16.76 -1.52
C TRP A 44 4.79 -17.57 -0.41
N LYS A 45 6.12 -17.58 -0.40
CA LYS A 45 6.93 -18.35 0.55
C LYS A 45 8.20 -17.59 0.91
N ILE A 46 8.73 -17.86 2.09
CA ILE A 46 10.05 -17.39 2.46
C ILE A 46 11.08 -18.28 1.77
N GLU A 47 11.90 -17.70 0.89
CA GLU A 47 13.00 -18.37 0.20
C GLU A 47 14.28 -17.54 0.34
N LYS A 48 15.35 -18.13 0.91
CA LYS A 48 16.67 -17.50 1.03
C LYS A 48 16.59 -16.07 1.59
N ASP A 49 15.90 -15.92 2.72
CA ASP A 49 15.75 -14.66 3.44
C ASP A 49 14.99 -13.58 2.66
N ALA A 50 14.09 -13.99 1.75
CA ALA A 50 13.18 -13.10 1.05
C ALA A 50 11.77 -13.70 0.99
N TYR A 51 10.76 -12.85 1.09
CA TYR A 51 9.38 -13.26 0.84
C TYR A 51 9.08 -13.23 -0.66
N ALA A 52 9.02 -14.41 -1.27
CA ALA A 52 9.02 -14.60 -2.71
C ALA A 52 7.70 -15.15 -3.24
N GLU A 53 7.29 -14.64 -4.40
CA GLU A 53 6.23 -15.24 -5.23
C GLU A 53 6.80 -16.47 -5.96
N THR A 54 6.05 -17.58 -5.94
CA THR A 54 6.54 -18.89 -6.41
C THR A 54 5.62 -19.57 -7.42
N SER A 55 4.42 -19.03 -7.67
CA SER A 55 3.46 -19.63 -8.60
C SER A 55 3.57 -19.13 -10.04
N GLY A 56 4.21 -17.98 -10.27
CA GLY A 56 4.22 -17.31 -11.57
C GLY A 56 2.87 -16.70 -11.93
N ALA A 57 1.97 -16.50 -10.96
CA ALA A 57 0.65 -15.96 -11.20
C ALA A 57 0.73 -14.50 -11.70
N GLN A 58 -0.04 -14.20 -12.74
CA GLN A 58 -0.09 -12.84 -13.28
C GLN A 58 -0.69 -11.86 -12.27
N TYR A 59 -0.01 -10.75 -12.01
CA TYR A 59 -0.39 -9.77 -10.98
C TYR A 59 -0.56 -10.39 -9.59
N ALA A 60 0.28 -11.38 -9.26
CA ALA A 60 0.42 -11.85 -7.89
C ALA A 60 0.71 -10.68 -6.95
N LYS A 61 0.14 -10.74 -5.75
CA LYS A 61 0.28 -9.69 -4.75
C LYS A 61 0.10 -10.25 -3.35
N THR A 62 0.85 -9.66 -2.44
CA THR A 62 0.70 -9.79 -1.01
C THR A 62 0.57 -8.39 -0.41
N MET A 63 -0.12 -8.30 0.72
CA MET A 63 -0.46 -7.04 1.39
C MET A 63 0.05 -7.06 2.82
N PHE A 64 0.48 -5.90 3.29
CA PHE A 64 0.81 -5.59 4.68
C PHE A 64 0.47 -4.13 4.95
N GLY A 65 0.23 -3.79 6.22
CA GLY A 65 -0.13 -2.45 6.66
C GLY A 65 -1.63 -2.30 6.94
N ASP A 66 -2.08 -1.06 6.96
CA ASP A 66 -3.45 -0.67 7.31
C ASP A 66 -4.01 0.32 6.28
N GLU A 67 -5.30 0.24 5.98
CA GLU A 67 -6.00 1.13 5.04
C GLU A 67 -6.05 2.58 5.57
N ASP A 68 -5.91 2.77 6.88
CA ASP A 68 -5.90 4.09 7.53
C ASP A 68 -4.55 4.83 7.38
N TRP A 69 -3.51 4.20 6.80
CA TRP A 69 -2.22 4.86 6.57
C TRP A 69 -2.31 5.95 5.50
N THR A 70 -2.07 7.20 5.89
CA THR A 70 -2.11 8.35 4.97
C THR A 70 -0.73 8.72 4.43
N ASP A 71 0.18 9.09 5.33
CA ASP A 71 1.48 9.68 5.00
C ASP A 71 2.60 8.86 5.62
N TYR A 72 3.43 8.28 4.77
CA TYR A 72 4.51 7.37 5.17
C TYR A 72 5.62 7.38 4.13
N THR A 73 6.80 6.93 4.55
CA THR A 73 7.90 6.56 3.67
C THR A 73 7.97 5.03 3.60
N LEU A 74 8.03 4.50 2.39
CA LEU A 74 8.20 3.08 2.13
C LEU A 74 9.50 2.88 1.36
N GLU A 75 10.34 1.97 1.84
CA GLU A 75 11.51 1.46 1.15
C GLU A 75 11.39 -0.06 1.06
N VAL A 76 11.70 -0.61 -0.12
CA VAL A 76 11.69 -2.07 -0.35
C VAL A 76 12.85 -2.47 -1.24
N ASP A 77 13.50 -3.58 -0.89
CA ASP A 77 14.43 -4.26 -1.78
C ASP A 77 13.66 -5.30 -2.60
N VAL A 78 13.80 -5.23 -3.93
CA VAL A 78 13.08 -6.10 -4.85
C VAL A 78 14.06 -6.78 -5.80
N THR A 79 14.04 -8.11 -5.83
CA THR A 79 14.83 -8.91 -6.76
C THR A 79 13.95 -9.45 -7.88
N LEU A 80 14.35 -9.15 -9.12
CA LEU A 80 13.69 -9.65 -10.32
C LEU A 80 14.42 -10.92 -10.83
N VAL A 81 13.69 -12.04 -10.95
CA VAL A 81 14.24 -13.33 -11.39
C VAL A 81 14.65 -13.31 -12.88
N LYS A 82 15.87 -13.72 -13.20
CA LYS A 82 16.35 -13.72 -14.60
C LYS A 82 15.64 -14.80 -15.44
N ASN A 83 15.58 -14.59 -16.75
CA ASN A 83 15.12 -15.56 -17.75
C ASN A 83 13.64 -15.99 -17.67
N VAL A 84 12.77 -15.13 -17.13
CA VAL A 84 11.30 -15.30 -17.21
C VAL A 84 10.73 -14.29 -18.20
N GLY A 85 9.69 -14.67 -18.94
CA GLY A 85 9.22 -13.92 -20.12
C GLY A 85 8.80 -12.47 -19.84
N VAL A 86 7.87 -12.28 -18.89
CA VAL A 86 7.52 -10.95 -18.37
C VAL A 86 7.97 -10.93 -16.93
N ASN A 87 8.94 -10.06 -16.62
CA ASN A 87 9.42 -9.90 -15.26
C ASN A 87 9.24 -8.47 -14.75
N ALA A 88 8.67 -8.42 -13.55
CA ALA A 88 7.72 -7.42 -13.19
C ALA A 88 7.49 -7.45 -11.69
N ALA A 89 7.90 -6.40 -10.98
CA ALA A 89 7.60 -6.27 -9.57
C ALA A 89 7.54 -4.79 -9.18
N GLY A 90 6.98 -4.53 -8.03
CA GLY A 90 6.85 -3.19 -7.51
C GLY A 90 5.93 -3.16 -6.30
N VAL A 91 5.46 -1.97 -5.96
CA VAL A 91 4.66 -1.71 -4.77
C VAL A 91 3.28 -1.22 -5.16
N LEU A 92 2.27 -1.69 -4.42
CA LEU A 92 0.95 -1.10 -4.38
C LEU A 92 0.84 -0.33 -3.06
N ILE A 93 0.64 0.97 -3.15
CA ILE A 93 0.58 1.88 -1.99
C ILE A 93 -0.81 2.50 -1.91
N ARG A 94 -1.22 2.88 -0.69
CA ARG A 94 -2.57 3.40 -0.37
C ARG A 94 -3.65 2.49 -0.97
N ALA A 95 -3.47 1.19 -0.75
CA ALA A 95 -4.29 0.15 -1.34
C ALA A 95 -5.42 -0.24 -0.40
N ASP A 96 -6.50 -0.76 -0.97
CA ASP A 96 -7.49 -1.45 -0.14
C ASP A 96 -6.95 -2.80 0.36
N LYS A 97 -7.64 -3.39 1.33
CA LYS A 97 -7.27 -4.66 1.98
C LYS A 97 -6.97 -5.81 1.00
N ASP A 98 -7.65 -5.82 -0.13
CA ASP A 98 -7.54 -6.87 -1.15
C ASP A 98 -6.59 -6.46 -2.30
N GLY A 99 -5.98 -5.28 -2.24
CA GLY A 99 -5.14 -4.74 -3.31
C GLY A 99 -5.86 -4.63 -4.66
N ASN A 100 -7.18 -4.45 -4.65
CA ASN A 100 -8.00 -4.26 -5.84
C ASN A 100 -7.90 -2.82 -6.34
N ASN A 101 -7.74 -1.87 -5.42
CA ASN A 101 -7.58 -0.45 -5.69
C ASN A 101 -6.33 0.09 -4.99
N GLY A 102 -5.69 1.10 -5.58
CA GLY A 102 -4.55 1.80 -4.98
C GLY A 102 -3.72 2.57 -6.00
N MET A 103 -2.50 2.95 -5.61
CA MET A 103 -1.50 3.51 -6.52
C MET A 103 -0.39 2.49 -6.71
N ARG A 104 0.01 2.25 -7.95
CA ARG A 104 1.01 1.23 -8.27
C ARG A 104 2.26 1.87 -8.82
N PHE A 105 3.39 1.52 -8.23
CA PHE A 105 4.71 1.69 -8.83
C PHE A 105 5.23 0.32 -9.28
N TRP A 106 5.76 0.22 -10.49
CA TRP A 106 6.25 -1.04 -11.04
C TRP A 106 7.58 -0.81 -11.78
N ILE A 107 8.53 -1.75 -11.64
CA ILE A 107 9.75 -1.94 -12.46
C ILE A 107 9.60 -3.11 -13.47
N ARG A 108 9.70 -2.82 -14.76
CA ARG A 108 9.58 -3.80 -15.87
C ARG A 108 10.92 -4.05 -16.54
N THR A 109 11.36 -5.30 -16.58
CA THR A 109 12.57 -5.67 -17.34
C THR A 109 12.29 -5.88 -18.81
N ASP A 110 11.08 -6.34 -19.17
CA ASP A 110 10.68 -6.61 -20.56
C ASP A 110 10.52 -5.31 -21.37
N GLN A 111 10.13 -4.23 -20.71
CA GLN A 111 9.91 -2.91 -21.31
C GLN A 111 10.96 -1.87 -20.91
N HIS A 112 11.95 -2.25 -20.11
CA HIS A 112 13.00 -1.36 -19.60
C HIS A 112 12.46 -0.04 -19.03
N LYS A 113 11.40 -0.12 -18.21
CA LYS A 113 10.72 1.07 -17.69
C LYS A 113 10.32 0.94 -16.23
N CYS A 114 10.25 2.08 -15.57
CA CYS A 114 9.55 2.25 -14.31
C CYS A 114 8.27 3.05 -14.57
N GLN A 115 7.15 2.64 -13.97
CA GLN A 115 5.86 3.27 -14.19
C GLN A 115 5.12 3.46 -12.88
N PHE A 116 4.57 4.66 -12.72
CA PHE A 116 3.57 4.97 -11.69
C PHE A 116 2.19 5.08 -12.35
N SER A 117 1.17 4.47 -11.77
CA SER A 117 -0.18 4.43 -12.34
C SER A 117 -1.23 4.23 -11.26
N ARG A 118 -2.47 4.65 -11.53
CA ARG A 118 -3.62 4.22 -10.73
C ARG A 118 -3.92 2.75 -10.99
N TRP A 119 -4.28 2.05 -9.93
CA TRP A 119 -4.76 0.67 -9.96
C TRP A 119 -6.20 0.68 -9.47
N ARG A 120 -7.13 0.21 -10.30
CA ARG A 120 -8.56 0.11 -9.95
C ARG A 120 -9.13 -1.20 -10.45
N GLU A 121 -9.90 -1.86 -9.59
CA GLU A 121 -10.57 -3.12 -9.92
C GLU A 121 -9.63 -4.16 -10.56
N ASN A 122 -8.40 -4.26 -10.06
CA ASN A 122 -7.34 -5.12 -10.61
C ASN A 122 -6.89 -4.79 -12.05
N GLN A 123 -7.14 -3.58 -12.51
CA GLN A 123 -6.70 -3.07 -13.80
C GLN A 123 -5.82 -1.83 -13.61
N PHE A 124 -4.85 -1.65 -14.51
CA PHE A 124 -4.08 -0.41 -14.55
C PHE A 124 -4.78 0.61 -15.43
N GLU A 125 -4.81 1.85 -14.97
CA GLU A 125 -5.27 2.97 -15.77
C GLU A 125 -4.07 3.83 -16.16
N HIS A 126 -3.94 4.12 -17.46
CA HIS A 126 -3.00 5.15 -17.92
C HIS A 126 -3.63 6.51 -17.69
N GLY A 127 -3.00 7.32 -16.85
CA GLY A 127 -3.36 8.72 -16.62
C GLY A 127 -2.13 9.59 -16.71
N SER A 128 -2.32 10.86 -17.06
CA SER A 128 -1.29 11.87 -16.84
C SER A 128 -1.10 12.09 -15.33
N TRP A 129 0.03 12.64 -14.91
CA TRP A 129 0.26 12.97 -13.50
C TRP A 129 -0.88 13.79 -12.86
N ARG A 130 -1.58 14.61 -13.67
CA ARG A 130 -2.73 15.43 -13.22
C ARG A 130 -3.95 14.59 -12.83
N ASP A 131 -4.13 13.45 -13.50
CA ASP A 131 -5.27 12.54 -13.27
C ASP A 131 -5.05 11.65 -12.03
N LEU A 132 -3.81 11.61 -11.53
CA LEU A 132 -3.43 10.85 -10.33
C LEU A 132 -3.45 11.70 -9.05
N SER A 133 -3.53 13.04 -9.17
CA SER A 133 -3.51 13.98 -8.04
C SER A 133 -4.88 14.58 -7.66
N SER A 134 -5.93 14.28 -8.44
CA SER A 134 -7.32 14.68 -8.20
C SER A 134 -8.14 13.53 -7.63
#